data_AF-A0A1V3R1C2-F1
#
_entry.id   AF-A0A1V3R1C2-F1
#
_cell.length_a   1.000
_cell.length_b   1.000
_cell.length_c   1.000
_cell.angle_alpha   90.00
_cell.angle_beta   90.00
_cell.angle_gamma   90.00
#
_symmetry.space_group_name_H-M   'P 1'
#
loop_
_entity.id
_entity.type
_entity.pdbx_description
1 polymer ?
#
loop_
_entity_poly.entity_id
_entity_poly.type
_entity_poly.pdbx_seq_one_letter_code
_entity_poly.pdbx_strand_id
1 'polypeptide(L)'
;MGCSSKDESVSEKEPQDSKFSQPQDSFTKNYLFDGHQNLLRLEIDQLTNFQMDSFLRHLFVMDQKFRIELNENKISDSIDRAERRKIYGKMDKADKINYTLLKRIHGKFGWPSNKVFSDSAVDASFFITLHYRGHDLDYLTPLIEESFSKKEIKNDHYAILTDRVLLRYGKSQKFGTHCRMTRDGTVDFTSLPDTSGINQNRREIGLKELNWKTCDLVSY
;
A
#
# COMPACT_ATOMS: atom_id res chain seq x y z
N MET A 1 -5.93 -31.82 26.47
CA MET A 1 -4.51 -31.56 26.78
C MET A 1 -3.87 -30.99 25.53
N GLY A 2 -3.19 -29.86 25.68
CA GLY A 2 -3.04 -28.84 24.64
C GLY A 2 -2.11 -29.20 23.48
N CYS A 3 -2.45 -28.63 22.32
CA CYS A 3 -1.50 -28.45 21.21
C CYS A 3 -1.29 -26.95 21.04
N SER A 4 -0.08 -26.54 21.41
CA SER A 4 0.50 -25.22 21.20
C SER A 4 0.55 -24.93 19.70
N SER A 5 -0.21 -23.93 19.25
CA SER A 5 -0.18 -23.37 17.91
C SER A 5 1.11 -22.56 17.74
N LYS A 6 1.98 -23.01 16.83
CA LYS A 6 3.06 -22.16 16.32
C LYS A 6 2.48 -21.27 15.23
N ASP A 7 2.19 -20.04 15.62
CA ASP A 7 1.91 -18.94 14.70
C ASP A 7 3.22 -18.57 13.98
N GLU A 8 3.33 -18.96 12.72
CA GLU A 8 4.24 -18.33 11.77
C GLU A 8 3.39 -17.50 10.82
N SER A 9 2.99 -16.31 11.29
CA SER A 9 2.55 -15.25 10.39
C SER A 9 3.75 -14.85 9.53
N VAL A 10 3.65 -15.08 8.22
CA VAL A 10 4.60 -14.57 7.25
C VAL A 10 4.51 -13.05 7.33
N SER A 11 5.47 -12.46 8.04
CA SER A 11 5.58 -11.01 8.18
C SER A 11 5.79 -10.43 6.79
N GLU A 12 4.92 -9.50 6.39
CA GLU A 12 5.32 -8.45 5.48
C GLU A 12 6.61 -7.88 6.07
N LYS A 13 7.75 -8.11 5.40
CA LYS A 13 8.99 -7.41 5.77
C LYS A 13 8.85 -6.00 5.22
N GLU A 14 8.00 -5.21 5.88
CA GLU A 14 8.12 -3.76 5.84
C GLU A 14 9.57 -3.40 6.21
N PRO A 15 10.22 -2.46 5.50
CA PRO A 15 11.60 -2.12 5.78
C PRO A 15 11.76 -1.74 7.25
N GLN A 16 12.52 -2.54 8.01
CA GLN A 16 12.88 -2.28 9.40
C GLN A 16 13.93 -1.18 9.57
N ASP A 17 14.09 -0.29 8.59
CA ASP A 17 14.96 0.87 8.75
C ASP A 17 14.25 1.95 9.55
N SER A 18 14.36 1.75 10.86
CA SER A 18 14.30 2.74 11.92
C SER A 18 15.09 4.01 11.57
N LYS A 19 14.42 4.92 10.89
CA LYS A 19 14.50 6.38 11.06
C LYS A 19 13.34 7.01 10.31
N PHE A 20 12.13 6.80 10.82
CA PHE A 20 11.03 7.76 10.66
C PHE A 20 11.41 9.06 11.38
N SER A 21 12.38 9.79 10.84
CA SER A 21 12.64 11.15 11.28
C SER A 21 11.38 11.93 10.94
N GLN A 22 10.67 12.36 11.98
CA GLN A 22 9.60 13.35 11.86
C GLN A 22 10.12 14.48 10.97
N PRO A 23 9.37 14.88 9.94
CA PRO A 23 9.78 16.02 9.12
C PRO A 23 10.05 17.23 10.02
N GLN A 24 11.22 17.85 9.85
CA GLN A 24 11.72 18.92 10.74
C GLN A 24 11.42 20.32 10.20
N ASP A 25 10.90 20.42 8.97
CA ASP A 25 10.73 21.68 8.25
C ASP A 25 9.47 22.47 8.68
N SER A 26 9.47 23.78 8.41
CA SER A 26 8.40 24.68 8.84
C SER A 26 7.04 24.37 8.19
N PHE A 27 7.03 23.82 6.97
CA PHE A 27 5.80 23.40 6.30
C PHE A 27 5.14 22.25 7.07
N THR A 28 5.94 21.28 7.50
CA THR A 28 5.44 20.17 8.31
C THR A 28 4.92 20.56 9.68
N LYS A 29 5.56 21.53 10.34
CA LYS A 29 5.09 22.06 11.63
C LYS A 29 3.75 22.77 11.54
N ASN A 30 3.51 23.51 10.45
CA ASN A 30 2.31 24.34 10.30
C ASN A 30 1.09 23.60 9.72
N TYR A 31 1.29 22.53 8.93
CA TYR A 31 0.19 21.85 8.24
C TYR A 31 -0.05 20.40 8.68
N LEU A 32 0.95 19.73 9.27
CA LEU A 32 0.86 18.28 9.52
C LEU A 32 0.54 17.90 10.98
N PHE A 33 0.56 18.86 11.91
CA PHE A 33 0.16 18.63 13.31
C PHE A 33 -1.32 18.92 13.59
N ASP A 34 -1.96 19.77 12.77
CA ASP A 34 -3.38 20.08 12.90
C ASP A 34 -4.24 19.01 12.21
N GLY A 35 -4.58 17.96 12.94
CA GLY A 35 -5.62 16.98 12.63
C GLY A 35 -5.74 16.57 11.16
N HIS A 36 -5.14 15.44 10.79
CA HIS A 36 -5.04 14.84 9.44
C HIS A 36 -6.20 15.10 8.44
N GLN A 37 -7.45 15.26 8.90
CA GLN A 37 -8.59 15.69 8.07
C GLN A 37 -8.46 17.11 7.48
N ASN A 38 -7.78 18.03 8.14
CA ASN A 38 -7.59 19.41 7.67
C ASN A 38 -6.80 19.47 6.37
N LEU A 39 -5.95 18.47 6.12
CA LEU A 39 -5.18 18.32 4.87
C LEU A 39 -6.08 18.24 3.64
N LEU A 40 -7.34 17.82 3.78
CA LEU A 40 -8.31 17.81 2.68
C LEU A 40 -8.56 19.20 2.09
N ARG A 41 -8.30 20.28 2.86
CA ARG A 41 -8.43 21.67 2.40
C ARG A 41 -7.15 22.24 1.80
N LEU A 42 -6.05 21.48 1.79
CA LEU A 42 -4.77 21.96 1.27
C LEU A 42 -4.84 22.21 -0.25
N GLU A 43 -4.34 23.35 -0.69
CA GLU A 43 -4.19 23.72 -2.10
C GLU A 43 -2.91 23.09 -2.65
N ILE A 44 -3.03 21.81 -3.03
CA ILE A 44 -1.87 20.97 -3.45
C ILE A 44 -1.15 21.49 -4.70
N ASP A 45 -1.82 22.32 -5.49
CA ASP A 45 -1.33 22.94 -6.72
C ASP A 45 -0.37 24.10 -6.46
N GLN A 46 -0.34 24.63 -5.24
CA GLN A 46 0.59 25.69 -4.83
C GLN A 46 1.85 25.16 -4.15
N LEU A 47 1.94 23.83 -3.93
CA LEU A 47 3.09 23.23 -3.30
C LEU A 47 4.27 23.20 -4.26
N THR A 48 5.43 23.66 -3.79
CA THR A 48 6.72 23.37 -4.43
C THR A 48 7.01 21.87 -4.40
N ASN A 49 7.91 21.39 -5.26
CA ASN A 49 8.33 19.97 -5.25
C ASN A 49 8.83 19.52 -3.86
N PHE A 50 9.54 20.40 -3.14
CA PHE A 50 10.01 20.12 -1.78
C PHE A 50 8.84 19.94 -0.79
N GLN A 51 7.83 20.81 -0.86
CA GLN A 51 6.65 20.69 -0.01
C GLN A 51 5.79 19.48 -0.38
N MET A 52 5.68 19.16 -1.68
CA MET A 52 4.98 17.96 -2.16
C MET A 52 5.68 16.68 -1.70
N ASP A 53 7.01 16.62 -1.76
CA ASP A 53 7.79 15.50 -1.21
C ASP A 53 7.48 15.30 0.29
N SER A 54 7.58 16.38 1.06
CA SER A 54 7.31 16.36 2.50
C SER A 54 5.86 15.95 2.80
N PHE A 55 4.91 16.40 1.97
CA PHE A 55 3.50 16.03 2.08
C PHE A 55 3.27 14.55 1.79
N LEU A 56 3.80 14.00 0.69
CA LEU A 56 3.70 12.58 0.36
C LEU A 56 4.33 11.69 1.44
N ARG A 57 5.49 12.08 1.96
CA ARG A 57 6.12 11.40 3.10
C ARG A 57 5.22 11.39 4.33
N HIS A 58 4.52 12.48 4.61
CA HIS A 58 3.55 12.49 5.71
C HIS A 58 2.38 11.53 5.48
N LEU A 59 1.82 11.50 4.26
CA LEU A 59 0.76 10.55 3.93
C LEU A 59 1.25 9.11 4.14
N PHE A 60 2.48 8.81 3.75
CA PHE A 60 3.12 7.52 4.03
C PHE A 60 3.22 7.23 5.54
N VAL A 61 3.72 8.17 6.35
CA VAL A 61 3.76 7.99 7.82
C VAL A 61 2.37 7.70 8.38
N MET A 62 1.36 8.43 7.92
CA MET A 62 -0.02 8.27 8.40
C MET A 62 -0.66 6.96 7.96
N ASP A 63 -0.31 6.46 6.78
CA ASP A 63 -0.72 5.15 6.25
C ASP A 63 -0.15 4.00 7.11
N GLN A 64 1.13 4.12 7.47
CA GLN A 64 1.85 3.08 8.21
C GLN A 64 1.58 3.13 9.72
N LYS A 65 1.30 4.30 10.29
CA LYS A 65 1.19 4.53 11.74
C LYS A 65 0.32 3.51 12.47
N PHE A 66 -0.91 3.29 12.01
CA PHE A 66 -1.84 2.39 12.70
C PHE A 66 -1.55 0.92 12.46
N ARG A 67 -0.84 0.58 11.37
CA ARG A 67 -0.34 -0.77 11.08
C ARG A 67 0.81 -1.12 12.02
N ILE A 68 1.75 -0.19 12.18
CA ILE A 68 2.82 -0.25 13.16
C ILE A 68 2.24 -0.33 14.57
N GLU A 69 1.22 0.46 14.92
CA GLU A 69 0.52 0.37 16.22
C GLU A 69 -0.11 -1.01 16.43
N LEU A 70 -0.60 -1.67 15.38
CA LEU A 70 -1.08 -3.06 15.47
C LEU A 70 0.08 -4.07 15.65
N ASN A 71 1.20 -3.87 14.94
CA ASN A 71 2.34 -4.78 14.90
C ASN A 71 3.26 -4.69 16.13
N GLU A 72 3.73 -3.48 16.50
CA GLU A 72 4.67 -3.23 17.61
C GLU A 72 4.11 -3.63 18.96
N ASN A 73 2.79 -3.56 19.11
CA ASN A 73 2.14 -3.96 20.35
C ASN A 73 2.17 -5.49 20.59
N LYS A 74 2.75 -6.33 19.69
CA LYS A 74 2.72 -7.81 19.78
C LYS A 74 1.43 -8.29 20.42
N ILE A 75 0.30 -7.80 19.89
CA ILE A 75 -0.96 -7.73 20.63
C ILE A 75 -1.33 -9.14 21.08
N SER A 76 -1.04 -9.44 22.34
CA SER A 76 -1.31 -10.73 22.94
C SER A 76 -2.81 -10.99 22.87
N ASP A 77 -3.20 -12.27 22.93
CA ASP A 77 -4.59 -12.73 23.01
C ASP A 77 -5.42 -12.06 24.14
N SER A 78 -4.79 -11.22 24.97
CA SER A 78 -5.38 -10.47 26.08
C SER A 78 -5.83 -9.04 25.77
N ILE A 79 -5.68 -8.48 24.55
CA ILE A 79 -6.35 -7.20 24.22
C ILE A 79 -7.83 -7.41 23.92
N ASP A 80 -8.64 -6.62 24.63
CA ASP A 80 -10.06 -6.44 24.39
C ASP A 80 -10.33 -6.18 22.90
N ARG A 81 -11.27 -6.96 22.34
CA ARG A 81 -11.75 -6.79 20.96
C ARG A 81 -12.17 -5.35 20.68
N ALA A 82 -12.63 -4.61 21.69
CA ALA A 82 -12.99 -3.21 21.54
C ALA A 82 -11.80 -2.31 21.19
N GLU A 83 -10.63 -2.52 21.77
CA GLU A 83 -9.46 -1.66 21.49
C GLU A 83 -8.91 -1.92 20.09
N ARG A 84 -8.80 -3.19 19.68
CA ARG A 84 -8.47 -3.54 18.28
C ARG A 84 -9.45 -2.88 17.31
N ARG A 85 -10.75 -2.93 17.59
CA ARG A 85 -11.77 -2.28 16.76
C ARG A 85 -11.57 -0.76 16.66
N LYS A 86 -11.13 -0.09 17.74
CA LYS A 86 -10.81 1.34 17.70
C LYS A 86 -9.62 1.63 16.80
N ILE A 87 -8.53 0.85 16.89
CA ILE A 87 -7.35 1.03 16.03
C ILE A 87 -7.72 0.81 14.56
N TYR A 88 -8.45 -0.26 14.24
CA TYR A 88 -8.97 -0.49 12.88
C TYR A 88 -9.83 0.67 12.38
N GLY A 89 -10.69 1.25 13.23
CA GLY A 89 -11.49 2.42 12.89
C GLY A 89 -10.66 3.67 12.58
N LYS A 90 -9.56 3.89 13.31
CA LYS A 90 -8.60 4.98 13.03
C LYS A 90 -7.86 4.73 11.72
N MET A 91 -7.42 3.49 11.47
CA MET A 91 -6.73 3.08 10.24
C MET A 91 -7.61 3.28 9.01
N ASP A 92 -8.85 2.76 9.00
CA ASP A 92 -9.77 2.95 7.87
C ASP A 92 -10.08 4.43 7.59
N LYS A 93 -10.16 5.26 8.64
CA LYS A 93 -10.33 6.71 8.49
C LYS A 93 -9.09 7.35 7.84
N ALA A 94 -7.88 6.97 8.26
CA ALA A 94 -6.63 7.47 7.68
C ALA A 94 -6.47 7.03 6.23
N ASP A 95 -6.68 5.74 5.93
CA ASP A 95 -6.62 5.17 4.58
C ASP A 95 -7.52 5.94 3.60
N LYS A 96 -8.75 6.28 4.01
CA LYS A 96 -9.69 7.07 3.20
C LYS A 96 -9.23 8.49 2.95
N ILE A 97 -8.68 9.16 3.97
CA ILE A 97 -8.17 10.54 3.84
C ILE A 97 -6.94 10.57 2.93
N ASN A 98 -5.97 9.70 3.20
CA ASN A 98 -4.77 9.52 2.39
C ASN A 98 -5.12 9.23 0.94
N TYR A 99 -6.03 8.29 0.68
CA TYR A 99 -6.45 7.95 -0.67
C TYR A 99 -7.10 9.15 -1.39
N THR A 100 -7.94 9.91 -0.70
CA THR A 100 -8.59 11.11 -1.27
C THR A 100 -7.55 12.15 -1.67
N LEU A 101 -6.54 12.37 -0.84
CA LEU A 101 -5.44 13.30 -1.11
C LEU A 101 -4.57 12.80 -2.26
N LEU A 102 -4.20 11.52 -2.23
CA LEU A 102 -3.39 10.89 -3.27
C LEU A 102 -4.10 10.93 -4.63
N LYS A 103 -5.41 10.67 -4.68
CA LYS A 103 -6.19 10.77 -5.92
C LYS A 103 -6.14 12.18 -6.52
N ARG A 104 -6.17 13.23 -5.69
CA ARG A 104 -6.02 14.62 -6.15
C ARG A 104 -4.62 14.88 -6.70
N ILE A 105 -3.58 14.34 -6.04
CA ILE A 105 -2.19 14.44 -6.51
C ILE A 105 -2.05 13.73 -7.86
N HIS A 106 -2.51 12.48 -7.98
CA HIS A 106 -2.52 11.72 -9.22
C HIS A 106 -3.21 12.47 -10.36
N GLY A 107 -4.39 13.03 -10.11
CA GLY A 107 -5.14 13.78 -11.12
C GLY A 107 -4.46 15.06 -11.60
N LYS A 108 -3.57 15.66 -10.80
CA LYS A 108 -2.89 16.91 -11.12
C LYS A 108 -1.47 16.73 -11.64
N PHE A 109 -0.74 15.78 -11.08
CA PHE A 109 0.71 15.63 -11.26
C PHE A 109 1.11 14.27 -11.83
N GLY A 110 0.16 13.34 -11.99
CA GLY A 110 0.45 11.95 -12.33
C GLY A 110 1.04 11.17 -11.16
N TRP A 111 1.69 10.05 -11.46
CA TRP A 111 2.35 9.22 -10.46
C TRP A 111 3.64 9.89 -9.96
N PRO A 112 3.84 10.04 -8.65
CA PRO A 112 5.09 10.56 -8.10
C PRO A 112 6.29 9.71 -8.55
N SER A 113 7.27 10.35 -9.17
CA SER A 113 8.50 9.70 -9.66
C SER A 113 9.69 10.01 -8.76
N ASN A 114 10.57 9.02 -8.59
CA ASN A 114 11.84 9.16 -7.89
C ASN A 114 12.84 10.08 -8.62
N LYS A 115 12.52 10.55 -9.83
CA LYS A 115 13.26 11.62 -10.52
C LYS A 115 13.11 12.98 -9.83
N VAL A 116 12.03 13.19 -9.10
CA VAL A 116 11.67 14.47 -8.47
C VAL A 116 11.51 14.34 -6.96
N PHE A 117 10.97 13.21 -6.50
CA PHE A 117 10.63 12.97 -5.09
C PHE A 117 11.52 11.88 -4.48
N SER A 118 11.61 11.88 -3.16
CA SER A 118 12.30 10.84 -2.38
C SER A 118 11.60 9.49 -2.49
N ASP A 119 12.34 8.40 -2.25
CA ASP A 119 11.79 7.05 -2.33
C ASP A 119 10.58 6.85 -1.40
N SER A 120 10.62 7.40 -0.18
CA SER A 120 9.48 7.33 0.76
C SER A 120 8.24 8.08 0.27
N ALA A 121 8.42 9.19 -0.46
CA ALA A 121 7.30 9.91 -1.08
C ALA A 121 6.70 9.11 -2.25
N VAL A 122 7.54 8.44 -3.04
CA VAL A 122 7.10 7.56 -4.14
C VAL A 122 6.38 6.32 -3.59
N ASP A 123 6.93 5.69 -2.55
CA ASP A 123 6.34 4.52 -1.89
C ASP A 123 4.98 4.86 -1.26
N ALA A 124 4.75 6.10 -0.83
CA ALA A 124 3.43 6.57 -0.38
C ALA A 124 2.33 6.25 -1.41
N SER A 125 2.59 6.50 -2.69
CA SER A 125 1.62 6.29 -3.77
C SER A 125 1.26 4.82 -3.94
N PHE A 126 2.26 3.94 -3.77
CA PHE A 126 2.06 2.50 -3.82
C PHE A 126 1.25 2.00 -2.62
N PHE A 127 1.72 2.24 -1.39
CA PHE A 127 1.11 1.68 -0.19
C PHE A 127 -0.29 2.21 0.07
N ILE A 128 -0.54 3.51 -0.09
CA ILE A 128 -1.87 4.10 0.08
C ILE A 128 -2.86 3.50 -0.93
N THR A 129 -2.43 3.29 -2.18
CA THR A 129 -3.27 2.65 -3.22
C THR A 129 -3.55 1.18 -2.88
N LEU A 130 -2.53 0.46 -2.39
CA LEU A 130 -2.64 -0.93 -1.96
C LEU A 130 -3.52 -1.11 -0.71
N HIS A 131 -3.52 -0.15 0.20
CA HIS A 131 -4.28 -0.23 1.46
C HIS A 131 -5.73 0.22 1.33
N TYR A 132 -6.04 1.10 0.36
CA TYR A 132 -7.39 1.63 0.20
C TYR A 132 -8.44 0.57 -0.18
N ARG A 133 -9.41 0.32 0.69
CA ARG A 133 -10.43 -0.74 0.53
C ARG A 133 -11.67 -0.32 -0.28
N GLY A 134 -11.73 0.91 -0.79
CA GLY A 134 -12.89 1.42 -1.53
C GLY A 134 -12.98 0.92 -2.98
N HIS A 135 -13.98 1.39 -3.71
CA HIS A 135 -14.31 0.89 -5.06
C HIS A 135 -13.77 1.76 -6.20
N ASP A 136 -13.35 2.98 -5.89
CA ASP A 136 -12.99 4.00 -6.86
C ASP A 136 -11.54 3.85 -7.33
N LEU A 137 -11.26 2.76 -8.08
CA LEU A 137 -9.94 2.43 -8.62
C LEU A 137 -9.83 2.61 -10.15
N ASP A 138 -10.91 3.03 -10.83
CA ASP A 138 -10.98 3.09 -12.31
C ASP A 138 -9.86 3.92 -12.93
N TYR A 139 -9.53 5.06 -12.31
CA TYR A 139 -8.52 6.00 -12.82
C TYR A 139 -7.10 5.43 -12.74
N LEU A 140 -6.86 4.41 -11.92
CA LEU A 140 -5.52 3.87 -11.71
C LEU A 140 -5.00 3.13 -12.92
N THR A 141 -5.85 2.39 -13.66
CA THR A 141 -5.41 1.57 -14.79
C THR A 141 -4.60 2.38 -15.82
N PRO A 142 -5.14 3.46 -16.43
CA PRO A 142 -4.36 4.24 -17.39
C PRO A 142 -3.15 4.93 -16.75
N LEU A 143 -3.27 5.35 -15.48
CA LEU A 143 -2.19 6.02 -14.76
C LEU A 143 -0.98 5.09 -14.53
N ILE A 144 -1.20 3.89 -14.00
CA ILE A 144 -0.12 2.94 -13.69
C ILE A 144 0.52 2.40 -14.97
N GLU A 145 -0.26 2.22 -16.04
CA GLU A 145 0.26 1.82 -17.36
C GLU A 145 1.18 2.90 -17.94
N GLU A 146 0.74 4.16 -17.92
CA GLU A 146 1.54 5.29 -18.38
C GLU A 146 2.83 5.41 -17.55
N SER A 147 2.73 5.40 -16.22
CA SER A 147 3.88 5.53 -15.33
C SER A 147 4.85 4.34 -15.44
N PHE A 148 4.35 3.13 -15.70
CA PHE A 148 5.20 1.98 -15.99
C PHE A 148 5.98 2.17 -17.28
N SER A 149 5.34 2.66 -18.35
CA SER A 149 6.02 2.96 -19.62
C SER A 149 7.14 4.00 -19.48
N LYS A 150 6.98 4.95 -18.54
CA LYS A 150 7.97 6.00 -18.21
C LYS A 150 9.03 5.57 -17.20
N LYS A 151 8.96 4.33 -16.70
CA LYS A 151 9.82 3.78 -15.64
C LYS A 151 9.74 4.59 -14.33
N GLU A 152 8.55 5.04 -13.98
CA GLU A 152 8.27 5.85 -12.78
C GLU A 152 7.70 5.02 -11.63
N ILE A 153 7.28 3.79 -11.92
CA ILE A 153 6.83 2.78 -10.96
C ILE A 153 7.72 1.54 -11.06
N LYS A 154 8.05 0.94 -9.91
CA LYS A 154 8.82 -0.31 -9.84
C LYS A 154 8.00 -1.46 -10.46
N ASN A 155 8.68 -2.45 -11.06
CA ASN A 155 8.01 -3.52 -11.82
C ASN A 155 7.11 -4.39 -10.93
N ASP A 156 7.53 -4.64 -9.70
CA ASP A 156 6.74 -5.35 -8.68
C ASP A 156 5.52 -4.54 -8.23
N HIS A 157 5.70 -3.23 -7.98
CA HIS A 157 4.59 -2.33 -7.65
C HIS A 157 3.55 -2.27 -8.77
N TYR A 158 3.99 -2.18 -10.02
CA TYR A 158 3.10 -2.23 -11.18
C TYR A 158 2.32 -3.54 -11.25
N ALA A 159 2.99 -4.68 -11.08
CA ALA A 159 2.35 -5.99 -11.09
C ALA A 159 1.28 -6.11 -9.99
N ILE A 160 1.62 -5.68 -8.77
CA ILE A 160 0.72 -5.71 -7.61
C ILE A 160 -0.51 -4.83 -7.86
N LEU A 161 -0.32 -3.56 -8.25
CA LEU A 161 -1.45 -2.66 -8.45
C LEU A 161 -2.32 -3.08 -9.64
N THR A 162 -1.72 -3.64 -10.69
CA THR A 162 -2.48 -4.20 -11.82
C THR A 162 -3.41 -5.32 -11.37
N ASP A 163 -2.88 -6.31 -10.64
CA ASP A 163 -3.68 -7.44 -10.16
C ASP A 163 -4.72 -7.00 -9.13
N ARG A 164 -4.41 -6.03 -8.27
CA ARG A 164 -5.36 -5.41 -7.34
C ARG A 164 -6.57 -4.84 -8.08
N VAL A 165 -6.33 -4.06 -9.14
CA VAL A 165 -7.39 -3.47 -9.94
C VAL A 165 -8.20 -4.57 -10.65
N LEU A 166 -7.54 -5.55 -11.27
CA LEU A 166 -8.22 -6.68 -11.94
C LEU A 166 -9.15 -7.43 -10.97
N LEU A 167 -8.65 -7.80 -9.79
CA LEU A 167 -9.43 -8.49 -8.77
C LEU A 167 -10.61 -7.66 -8.28
N ARG A 168 -10.47 -6.34 -8.19
CA ARG A 168 -11.57 -5.44 -7.80
C ARG A 168 -12.77 -5.53 -8.75
N TYR A 169 -12.52 -5.79 -10.02
CA TYR A 169 -13.55 -5.97 -11.05
C TYR A 169 -13.88 -7.45 -11.33
N GLY A 170 -13.47 -8.37 -10.46
CA GLY A 170 -13.73 -9.81 -10.63
C GLY A 170 -12.99 -10.44 -11.82
N LYS A 171 -11.93 -9.80 -12.31
CA LYS A 171 -11.09 -10.32 -13.40
C LYS A 171 -9.95 -11.16 -12.84
N SER A 172 -9.45 -12.07 -13.67
CA SER A 172 -8.28 -12.88 -13.37
C SER A 172 -7.02 -12.02 -13.22
N GLN A 173 -6.12 -12.44 -12.33
CA GLN A 173 -4.81 -11.81 -12.13
C GLN A 173 -3.91 -12.00 -13.36
N LYS A 174 -3.15 -10.97 -13.70
CA LYS A 174 -2.15 -10.98 -14.79
C LYS A 174 -0.79 -11.48 -14.31
N PHE A 175 -0.42 -11.19 -13.06
CA PHE A 175 0.91 -11.49 -12.50
C PHE A 175 0.88 -12.41 -11.28
N GLY A 176 -0.31 -12.76 -10.78
CA GLY A 176 -0.52 -13.66 -9.65
C GLY A 176 0.00 -13.11 -8.32
N THR A 177 -0.11 -11.80 -8.07
CA THR A 177 0.52 -11.18 -6.90
C THR A 177 -0.27 -11.30 -5.61
N HIS A 178 -1.58 -11.57 -5.68
CA HIS A 178 -2.44 -11.70 -4.53
C HIS A 178 -2.88 -13.14 -4.33
N CYS A 179 -2.83 -13.60 -3.09
CA CYS A 179 -3.37 -14.89 -2.71
C CYS A 179 -4.60 -14.69 -1.84
N ARG A 180 -5.57 -15.57 -2.01
CA ARG A 180 -6.75 -15.61 -1.16
C ARG A 180 -6.42 -16.39 0.11
N MET A 181 -6.73 -15.83 1.27
CA MET A 181 -6.72 -16.60 2.52
C MET A 181 -8.04 -17.36 2.70
N THR A 182 -7.93 -18.63 3.09
CA THR A 182 -9.07 -19.45 3.52
C THR A 182 -9.48 -19.09 4.94
N ARG A 183 -10.67 -19.53 5.37
CA ARG A 183 -11.21 -19.22 6.71
C ARG A 183 -10.38 -19.79 7.86
N ASP A 184 -9.65 -20.87 7.60
CA ASP A 184 -8.70 -21.51 8.53
C ASP A 184 -7.29 -20.92 8.46
N GLY A 185 -7.10 -19.81 7.72
CA GLY A 185 -5.84 -19.08 7.67
C GLY A 185 -4.80 -19.66 6.72
N THR A 186 -5.15 -20.68 5.93
CA THR A 186 -4.28 -21.21 4.87
C THR A 186 -4.40 -20.37 3.59
N VAL A 187 -3.43 -20.52 2.68
CA VAL A 187 -3.48 -19.83 1.38
C VAL A 187 -4.18 -20.71 0.37
N ASP A 188 -5.23 -20.17 -0.28
CA ASP A 188 -5.94 -20.81 -1.39
C ASP A 188 -5.23 -20.54 -2.72
N PHE A 189 -4.35 -21.46 -3.08
CA PHE A 189 -3.65 -21.44 -4.37
C PHE A 189 -4.51 -21.93 -5.55
N THR A 190 -5.71 -22.48 -5.31
CA THR A 190 -6.55 -23.06 -6.36
C THR A 190 -7.24 -22.02 -7.23
N SER A 191 -7.30 -20.77 -6.75
CA SER A 191 -7.88 -19.63 -7.46
C SER A 191 -6.92 -18.93 -8.44
N LEU A 192 -5.64 -19.34 -8.49
CA LEU A 192 -4.68 -18.77 -9.43
C LEU A 192 -4.91 -19.38 -10.83
N PRO A 193 -5.12 -18.55 -11.88
CA PRO A 193 -5.29 -19.06 -13.24
C PRO A 193 -4.00 -19.72 -13.76
N ASP A 194 -4.09 -20.38 -14.91
CA ASP A 194 -2.98 -21.06 -15.60
C ASP A 194 -1.64 -20.31 -15.46
N THR A 195 -0.70 -20.97 -14.78
CA THR A 195 0.58 -20.40 -14.37
C THR A 195 1.51 -20.11 -15.54
N SER A 196 1.28 -20.71 -16.71
CA SER A 196 2.12 -20.51 -17.90
C SER A 196 2.03 -19.05 -18.40
N GLY A 197 0.83 -18.50 -18.48
CA GLY A 197 0.59 -17.10 -18.85
C GLY A 197 1.11 -16.11 -17.82
N ILE A 198 0.93 -16.42 -16.52
CA ILE A 198 1.45 -15.58 -15.42
C ILE A 198 2.98 -15.48 -15.50
N ASN A 199 3.69 -16.60 -15.61
CA ASN A 199 5.16 -16.59 -15.63
C ASN A 199 5.71 -15.93 -16.89
N GLN A 200 5.02 -16.03 -18.02
CA GLN A 200 5.37 -15.23 -19.21
C GLN A 200 5.26 -13.73 -18.91
N ASN A 201 4.11 -13.26 -18.43
CA ASN A 201 3.91 -11.84 -18.11
C ASN A 201 4.97 -11.34 -17.11
N ARG A 202 5.29 -12.13 -16.09
CA ARG A 202 6.31 -11.80 -15.08
C ARG A 202 7.70 -11.64 -15.71
N ARG A 203 8.12 -12.57 -16.56
CA ARG A 203 9.42 -12.50 -17.27
C ARG A 203 9.51 -11.27 -18.18
N GLU A 204 8.42 -10.91 -18.87
CA GLU A 204 8.38 -9.74 -19.76
C GLU A 204 8.67 -8.42 -19.03
N ILE A 205 8.31 -8.33 -17.75
CA ILE A 205 8.60 -7.18 -16.89
C ILE A 205 9.75 -7.43 -15.92
N GLY A 206 10.56 -8.48 -16.13
CA GLY A 206 11.75 -8.76 -15.33
C GLY A 206 11.50 -9.26 -13.90
N LEU A 207 10.30 -9.77 -13.60
CA LEU A 207 9.99 -10.45 -12.34
C LEU A 207 10.40 -11.93 -12.40
N LYS A 208 10.77 -12.46 -11.24
CA LYS A 208 10.97 -13.91 -11.06
C LYS A 208 9.64 -14.65 -11.28
N GLU A 209 9.72 -15.90 -11.72
CA GLU A 209 8.54 -16.78 -11.81
C GLU A 209 7.81 -16.88 -10.48
N LEU A 210 6.50 -17.07 -10.55
CA LEU A 210 5.64 -17.22 -9.39
C LEU A 210 5.99 -18.53 -8.68
N ASN A 211 6.35 -18.44 -7.41
CA ASN A 211 6.42 -19.62 -6.55
C ASN A 211 5.03 -19.87 -5.96
N TRP A 212 4.29 -20.84 -6.51
CA TRP A 212 2.94 -21.17 -6.03
C TRP A 212 2.89 -21.76 -4.62
N LYS A 213 4.04 -22.01 -3.97
CA LYS A 213 4.10 -22.49 -2.58
C LYS A 213 4.22 -21.37 -1.56
N THR A 214 4.51 -20.15 -2.00
CA THR A 214 4.70 -19.00 -1.13
C THR A 214 3.85 -17.85 -1.66
N CYS A 215 3.10 -17.18 -0.78
CA CYS A 215 2.41 -15.97 -1.19
C CYS A 215 3.44 -14.84 -1.31
N ASP A 216 4.13 -14.78 -2.45
CA ASP A 216 5.38 -14.03 -2.59
C ASP A 216 5.21 -12.51 -2.54
N LEU A 217 3.99 -11.95 -2.64
CA LEU A 217 3.86 -10.50 -2.84
C LEU A 217 2.80 -9.81 -1.97
N VAL A 218 1.54 -10.24 -1.86
CA VAL A 218 0.56 -9.61 -0.95
C VAL A 218 -0.55 -10.58 -0.55
N SER A 219 -0.90 -10.67 0.75
CA SER A 219 -2.14 -11.30 1.21
C SER A 219 -3.28 -10.26 1.26
N TYR A 220 -4.48 -10.64 0.80
CA TYR A 220 -5.65 -9.74 0.77
C TYR A 220 -6.87 -10.35 1.46
#